data_AF-A0A7C5BQY5-F1
#
_entry.id   AF-A0A7C5BQY5-F1
#
_cell.length_a   1.000
_cell.length_b   1.000
_cell.length_c   1.000
_cell.angle_alpha   90.00
_cell.angle_beta   90.00
_cell.angle_gamma   90.00
#
_symmetry.space_group_name_H-M   'P 1'
#
loop_
_entity.id
_entity.type
_entity.pdbx_description
1 polymer ?
#
loop_
_entity_poly.entity_id
_entity_poly.type
_entity_poly.pdbx_seq_one_letter_code
_entity_poly.pdbx_strand_id
1 'polypeptide(L)'
;MSIHLFRDSALTQQISEGTLTSPDSDTYNGTDGQAKDRELFLANEQTALAANITNTQTAITLSEARFADGDTIIVDTEQMIITAGGGTTSLTVLRGQNGTAKATHSSGTAVYSARSYTTLKVKPVDNSGSDESGWCKLALTQAELDAATPGAELTLGDKAHNATLSFWRRFAVPAGTPVQNKTDLKIRITGVEAPV
;
A
#
# COMPACT_ATOMS: atom_id res chain seq x y z
N MET A 1 -7.54 -3.82 -5.44
CA MET A 1 -7.47 -2.89 -4.29
C MET A 1 -6.46 -1.83 -4.67
N SER A 2 -6.74 -0.54 -4.47
CA SER A 2 -5.91 0.55 -4.98
C SER A 2 -4.97 1.14 -3.92
N ILE A 3 -4.72 0.40 -2.83
CA ILE A 3 -3.85 0.79 -1.72
C ILE A 3 -3.08 -0.44 -1.25
N HIS A 4 -1.78 -0.27 -0.98
CA HIS A 4 -0.84 -1.36 -0.73
C HIS A 4 0.15 -1.00 0.38
N LEU A 5 0.68 -2.04 1.03
CA LEU A 5 1.79 -1.92 1.98
C LEU A 5 3.13 -2.19 1.31
N PHE A 6 4.17 -1.48 1.75
CA PHE A 6 5.54 -1.59 1.27
C PHE A 6 6.51 -1.64 2.44
N ARG A 7 7.67 -2.27 2.24
CA ARG A 7 8.75 -2.36 3.24
C ARG A 7 9.73 -1.19 3.20
N ASP A 8 9.66 -0.35 2.17
CA ASP A 8 10.60 0.73 1.92
C ASP A 8 9.86 2.02 1.52
N SER A 9 10.45 3.16 1.86
CA SER A 9 9.89 4.48 1.57
C SER A 9 9.88 4.82 0.08
N ALA A 10 10.67 4.11 -0.73
CA ALA A 10 10.68 4.24 -2.19
C ALA A 10 9.58 3.42 -2.86
N LEU A 11 8.79 2.65 -2.09
CA LEU A 11 7.63 1.90 -2.56
C LEU A 11 7.98 0.84 -3.62
N THR A 12 9.18 0.25 -3.52
CA THR A 12 9.68 -0.76 -4.47
C THR A 12 9.44 -2.19 -3.99
N GLN A 13 9.25 -2.40 -2.69
CA GLN A 13 9.08 -3.70 -2.05
C GLN A 13 7.67 -3.85 -1.50
N GLN A 14 6.71 -4.02 -2.42
CA GLN A 14 5.31 -4.28 -2.07
C GLN A 14 5.17 -5.59 -1.27
N ILE A 15 4.38 -5.54 -0.22
CA ILE A 15 3.98 -6.69 0.59
C ILE A 15 2.79 -7.37 -0.08
N SER A 16 2.83 -8.70 -0.16
CA SER A 16 1.78 -9.50 -0.79
C SER A 16 0.47 -9.45 -0.01
N GLU A 17 -0.64 -9.37 -0.75
CA GLU A 17 -2.00 -9.32 -0.21
C GLU A 17 -2.67 -10.69 -0.36
N GLY A 18 -2.35 -11.61 0.56
CA GLY A 18 -3.01 -12.91 0.66
C GLY A 18 -2.44 -14.04 -0.20
N THR A 19 -1.47 -13.78 -1.07
CA THR A 19 -0.80 -14.81 -1.90
C THR A 19 0.50 -15.34 -1.30
N LEU A 20 1.05 -14.68 -0.28
CA LEU A 20 2.33 -15.00 0.38
C LEU A 20 3.55 -15.01 -0.56
N THR A 21 3.48 -14.36 -1.72
CA THR A 21 4.61 -14.28 -2.66
C THR A 21 5.70 -13.30 -2.20
N SER A 22 5.33 -12.30 -1.40
CA SER A 22 6.22 -11.31 -0.79
C SER A 22 5.66 -10.90 0.58
N PRO A 23 5.59 -11.81 1.57
CA PRO A 23 4.97 -11.53 2.86
C PRO A 23 5.88 -10.66 3.72
N ASP A 24 5.33 -9.92 4.69
CA ASP A 24 6.13 -9.22 5.69
C ASP A 24 6.78 -10.22 6.67
N SER A 25 7.88 -10.87 6.25
CA SER A 25 8.52 -11.96 6.98
C SER A 25 9.81 -11.55 7.68
N ASP A 26 10.15 -12.32 8.72
CA ASP A 26 11.38 -12.22 9.52
C ASP A 26 11.63 -13.58 10.21
N THR A 27 12.89 -13.86 10.55
CA THR A 27 13.27 -14.99 11.40
C THR A 27 13.43 -14.54 12.86
N TYR A 28 12.84 -15.27 13.80
CA TYR A 28 12.87 -14.95 15.23
C TYR A 28 13.52 -16.06 16.05
N ASN A 29 14.26 -15.69 17.10
CA ASN A 29 14.69 -16.61 18.14
C ASN A 29 13.55 -16.78 19.18
N GLY A 30 12.81 -17.88 19.06
CA GLY A 30 11.74 -18.22 20.01
C GLY A 30 12.23 -18.76 21.36
N THR A 31 13.50 -19.22 21.46
CA THR A 31 14.06 -19.76 22.70
C THR A 31 14.13 -18.69 23.77
N ASP A 32 14.76 -17.56 23.46
CA ASP A 32 14.97 -16.44 24.39
C ASP A 32 13.87 -15.38 24.31
N GLY A 33 12.98 -15.51 23.32
CA GLY A 33 12.07 -14.45 22.90
C GLY A 33 12.81 -13.36 22.15
N GLN A 34 12.25 -12.90 21.04
CA GLN A 34 12.85 -11.84 20.24
C GLN A 34 11.78 -10.88 19.75
N ALA A 35 12.12 -9.59 19.76
CA ALA A 35 11.35 -8.55 19.14
C ALA A 35 12.08 -7.97 17.92
N LYS A 36 11.33 -7.65 16.86
CA LYS A 36 11.83 -6.93 15.68
C LYS A 36 10.86 -5.86 15.23
N ASP A 37 11.41 -4.71 14.91
CA ASP A 37 10.68 -3.54 14.44
C ASP A 37 10.85 -3.39 12.93
N ARG A 38 9.81 -2.88 12.27
CA ARG A 38 9.86 -2.47 10.87
C ARG A 38 8.91 -1.31 10.65
N GLU A 39 9.37 -0.31 9.91
CA GLU A 39 8.48 0.70 9.35
C GLU A 39 7.84 0.14 8.08
N LEU A 40 6.52 0.29 7.98
CA LEU A 40 5.74 -0.07 6.81
C LEU A 40 5.13 1.18 6.21
N PHE A 41 5.04 1.21 4.89
CA PHE A 41 4.55 2.35 4.13
C PHE A 41 3.24 1.95 3.44
N LEU A 42 2.23 2.80 3.53
CA LEU A 42 0.91 2.61 2.94
C LEU A 42 0.69 3.67 1.86
N ALA A 43 0.60 3.22 0.61
CA ALA A 43 0.48 4.10 -0.56
C ALA A 43 -0.56 3.56 -1.56
N ASN A 44 -1.03 4.43 -2.44
CA ASN A 44 -1.91 4.03 -3.53
C ASN A 44 -1.16 3.17 -4.55
N GLU A 45 -1.91 2.37 -5.32
CA GLU A 45 -1.41 1.78 -6.57
C GLU A 45 -0.89 2.89 -7.46
N GLN A 46 0.37 2.77 -7.91
CA GLN A 46 1.07 3.82 -8.63
C GLN A 46 2.19 3.28 -9.52
N THR A 47 2.54 4.07 -10.52
CA THR A 47 3.74 3.90 -11.35
C THR A 47 4.15 5.27 -11.90
N ALA A 48 4.93 5.32 -12.97
CA ALA A 48 5.28 6.54 -13.67
C ALA A 48 4.95 6.44 -15.16
N LEU A 49 4.81 7.59 -15.81
CA LEU A 49 4.81 7.66 -17.27
C LEU A 49 6.20 7.25 -17.80
N ALA A 50 6.24 6.32 -18.75
CA ALA A 50 7.47 5.93 -19.41
C ALA A 50 7.91 6.96 -20.48
N ALA A 51 6.98 7.76 -21.01
CA ALA A 51 7.24 8.75 -22.06
C ALA A 51 6.47 10.05 -21.81
N ASN A 52 6.92 11.14 -22.44
CA ASN A 52 6.15 12.39 -22.48
C ASN A 52 4.81 12.16 -23.20
N ILE A 53 3.76 12.84 -22.75
CA ILE A 53 2.45 12.82 -23.41
C ILE A 53 1.97 14.25 -23.66
N THR A 54 1.37 14.50 -24.82
CA THR A 54 0.80 15.82 -25.16
C THR A 54 -0.64 15.93 -24.69
N ASN A 55 -1.19 17.15 -24.74
CA ASN A 55 -2.59 17.39 -24.35
C ASN A 55 -3.65 16.75 -25.27
N THR A 56 -3.27 16.23 -26.44
CA THR A 56 -4.18 15.57 -27.40
C THR A 56 -3.98 14.07 -27.50
N GLN A 57 -2.86 13.53 -27.00
CA GLN A 57 -2.53 12.12 -27.07
C GLN A 57 -3.46 11.30 -26.16
N THR A 58 -3.94 10.15 -26.64
CA THR A 58 -4.81 9.23 -25.89
C THR A 58 -4.17 7.87 -25.63
N ALA A 59 -3.06 7.55 -26.29
CA ALA A 59 -2.25 6.39 -25.98
C ALA A 59 -1.12 6.80 -25.03
N ILE A 60 -1.03 6.18 -23.86
CA ILE A 60 0.03 6.46 -22.88
C ILE A 60 0.81 5.17 -22.58
N THR A 61 2.07 5.33 -22.21
CA THR A 61 2.92 4.21 -21.79
C THR A 61 3.37 4.42 -20.36
N LEU A 62 3.20 3.41 -19.52
CA LEU A 62 3.61 3.36 -18.13
C LEU A 62 4.92 2.59 -17.96
N SER A 63 5.65 2.89 -16.89
CA SER A 63 6.85 2.13 -16.53
C SER A 63 6.52 0.70 -16.11
N GLU A 64 5.36 0.48 -15.48
CA GLU A 64 4.91 -0.83 -15.02
C GLU A 64 3.41 -1.03 -15.26
N ALA A 65 3.02 -2.29 -15.49
CA ALA A 65 1.63 -2.68 -15.71
C ALA A 65 0.88 -2.79 -14.37
N ARG A 66 0.31 -1.67 -13.90
CA ARG A 66 -0.33 -1.57 -12.57
C ARG A 66 -1.84 -1.41 -12.57
N PHE A 67 -2.43 -0.96 -13.69
CA PHE A 67 -3.85 -0.59 -13.74
C PHE A 67 -4.64 -1.46 -14.74
N ALA A 68 -5.95 -1.55 -14.53
CA ALA A 68 -6.89 -2.29 -15.37
C ALA A 68 -7.78 -1.36 -16.20
N ASP A 69 -8.51 -1.94 -17.17
CA ASP A 69 -9.53 -1.21 -17.92
C ASP A 69 -10.66 -0.77 -16.98
N GLY A 70 -11.13 0.47 -17.14
CA GLY A 70 -12.12 1.11 -16.29
C GLY A 70 -11.54 1.86 -15.09
N ASP A 71 -10.26 1.65 -14.75
CA ASP A 71 -9.62 2.41 -13.67
C ASP A 71 -9.51 3.90 -14.07
N THR A 72 -9.71 4.77 -13.06
CA THR A 72 -9.39 6.19 -13.17
C THR A 72 -8.02 6.43 -12.54
N ILE A 73 -7.14 7.09 -13.30
CA ILE A 73 -5.80 7.47 -12.88
C ILE A 73 -5.66 8.98 -12.81
N ILE A 74 -4.72 9.45 -11.98
CA ILE A 74 -4.34 10.85 -11.86
C ILE A 74 -2.87 11.00 -12.26
N VAL A 75 -2.60 12.01 -13.11
CA VAL A 75 -1.25 12.51 -13.40
C VAL A 75 -1.26 14.01 -13.15
N ASP A 76 -0.41 14.48 -12.25
CA ASP A 76 -0.48 15.85 -11.70
C ASP A 76 -1.89 16.18 -11.17
N THR A 77 -2.64 17.03 -11.89
CA THR A 77 -4.03 17.39 -11.57
C THR A 77 -5.04 16.84 -12.58
N GLU A 78 -4.60 16.07 -13.58
CA GLU A 78 -5.47 15.52 -14.61
C GLU A 78 -5.97 14.13 -14.25
N GLN A 79 -7.28 13.91 -14.38
CA GLN A 79 -7.90 12.61 -14.27
C GLN A 79 -8.13 12.00 -15.66
N MET A 80 -7.80 10.71 -15.80
CA MET A 80 -7.98 9.96 -17.04
C MET A 80 -8.61 8.60 -16.74
N ILE A 81 -9.56 8.16 -17.57
CA ILE A 81 -10.14 6.80 -17.48
C ILE A 81 -9.42 5.90 -18.48
N ILE A 82 -8.97 4.72 -18.05
CA ILE A 82 -8.39 3.70 -18.91
C ILE A 82 -9.52 3.00 -19.65
N THR A 83 -9.51 3.06 -20.99
CA THR A 83 -10.55 2.47 -21.83
C THR A 83 -10.10 1.20 -22.54
N ALA A 84 -8.79 0.96 -22.64
CA ALA A 84 -8.22 -0.27 -23.19
C ALA A 84 -6.74 -0.44 -22.79
N GLY A 85 -6.27 -1.69 -22.82
CA GLY A 85 -4.85 -2.03 -22.60
C GLY A 85 -4.50 -2.32 -21.14
N GLY A 86 -5.48 -2.30 -20.24
CA GLY A 86 -5.31 -2.66 -18.83
C GLY A 86 -4.60 -4.00 -18.61
N GLY A 87 -3.83 -4.07 -17.54
CA GLY A 87 -2.91 -5.18 -17.26
C GLY A 87 -1.62 -5.15 -18.08
N THR A 88 -1.41 -4.11 -18.91
CA THR A 88 -0.16 -3.89 -19.64
C THR A 88 0.42 -2.49 -19.36
N THR A 89 1.61 -2.21 -19.89
CA THR A 89 2.22 -0.88 -19.83
C THR A 89 1.68 0.08 -20.89
N SER A 90 0.96 -0.39 -21.90
CA SER A 90 0.46 0.44 -23.02
C SER A 90 -1.04 0.60 -22.93
N LEU A 91 -1.49 1.80 -22.54
CA LEU A 91 -2.88 2.08 -22.25
C LEU A 91 -3.49 3.05 -23.26
N THR A 92 -4.78 2.89 -23.52
CA THR A 92 -5.62 3.92 -24.15
C THR A 92 -6.48 4.56 -23.07
N VAL A 93 -6.48 5.89 -23.03
CA VAL A 93 -7.19 6.67 -22.01
C VAL A 93 -8.14 7.69 -22.62
N LEU A 94 -9.26 7.92 -21.91
CA LEU A 94 -10.07 9.10 -22.07
C LEU A 94 -9.62 10.17 -21.07
N ARG A 95 -9.17 11.31 -21.59
CA ARG A 95 -8.49 12.38 -20.85
C ARG A 95 -9.41 13.49 -20.37
N GLY A 96 -8.95 14.30 -19.41
CA GLY A 96 -9.71 15.44 -18.86
C GLY A 96 -11.04 15.04 -18.19
N GLN A 97 -11.04 13.96 -17.41
CA GLN A 97 -12.23 13.47 -16.73
C GLN A 97 -12.55 14.31 -15.50
N ASN A 98 -13.80 14.25 -15.03
CA ASN A 98 -14.26 14.94 -13.82
C ASN A 98 -13.95 16.46 -13.81
N GLY A 99 -14.03 17.08 -14.99
CA GLY A 99 -13.78 18.52 -15.17
C GLY A 99 -12.29 18.93 -15.15
N THR A 100 -11.36 17.97 -15.11
CA THR A 100 -9.93 18.27 -15.18
C THR A 100 -9.50 18.68 -16.58
N ALA A 101 -8.51 19.56 -16.67
CA ALA A 101 -7.98 20.02 -17.95
C ALA A 101 -6.98 19.01 -18.53
N LYS A 102 -7.04 18.82 -19.85
CA LYS A 102 -6.04 18.02 -20.58
C LYS A 102 -4.70 18.75 -20.58
N ALA A 103 -3.66 18.17 -20.00
CA ALA A 103 -2.34 18.78 -19.88
C ALA A 103 -1.27 18.01 -20.68
N THR A 104 -0.09 18.59 -20.80
CA THR A 104 1.12 17.86 -21.24
C THR A 104 1.82 17.36 -19.98
N HIS A 105 2.31 16.12 -19.98
CA HIS A 105 3.05 15.55 -18.85
C HIS A 105 4.39 14.99 -19.32
N SER A 106 5.39 15.05 -18.44
CA SER A 106 6.73 14.54 -18.72
C SER A 106 6.87 13.06 -18.38
N SER A 107 7.79 12.37 -19.05
CA SER A 107 8.27 11.05 -18.63
C SER A 107 8.77 11.12 -17.19
N GLY A 108 8.55 10.06 -16.42
CA GLY A 108 8.85 9.98 -14.99
C GLY A 108 7.79 10.62 -14.08
N THR A 109 6.79 11.32 -14.62
CA THR A 109 5.70 11.87 -13.80
C THR A 109 4.90 10.71 -13.19
N ALA A 110 4.63 10.80 -11.89
CA ALA A 110 3.90 9.77 -11.17
C ALA A 110 2.45 9.67 -11.65
N VAL A 111 1.97 8.43 -11.72
CA VAL A 111 0.60 8.06 -12.09
C VAL A 111 0.00 7.32 -10.91
N TYR A 112 -1.07 7.85 -10.34
CA TYR A 112 -1.74 7.28 -9.17
C TYR A 112 -3.12 6.75 -9.54
N SER A 113 -3.58 5.70 -8.86
CA SER A 113 -5.01 5.40 -8.79
C SER A 113 -5.78 6.59 -8.17
N ALA A 114 -6.89 6.97 -8.79
CA ALA A 114 -7.70 8.13 -8.39
C ALA A 114 -8.60 7.86 -7.16
N ARG A 115 -7.98 7.42 -6.06
CA ARG A 115 -8.66 7.08 -4.80
C ARG A 115 -8.06 7.84 -3.63
N SER A 116 -8.91 8.45 -2.81
CA SER A 116 -8.54 8.95 -1.49
C SER A 116 -9.20 8.11 -0.41
N TYR A 117 -8.61 8.12 0.78
CA TYR A 117 -9.08 7.33 1.91
C TYR A 117 -9.25 8.22 3.13
N THR A 118 -10.32 7.98 3.88
CA THR A 118 -10.54 8.64 5.17
C THR A 118 -10.64 7.61 6.27
N THR A 119 -10.31 8.02 7.50
CA THR A 119 -10.41 7.18 8.70
C THR A 119 -9.62 5.87 8.58
N LEU A 120 -8.47 5.88 7.89
CA LEU A 120 -7.65 4.68 7.73
C LEU A 120 -7.18 4.18 9.09
N LYS A 121 -7.23 2.86 9.23
CA LYS A 121 -6.75 2.12 10.38
C LYS A 121 -6.08 0.83 9.96
N VAL A 122 -5.15 0.38 10.78
CA VAL A 122 -4.49 -0.91 10.64
C VAL A 122 -4.63 -1.73 11.92
N LYS A 123 -4.87 -3.03 11.77
CA LYS A 123 -5.02 -3.93 12.91
C LYS A 123 -4.30 -5.25 12.65
N PRO A 124 -3.47 -5.75 13.58
CA PRO A 124 -2.98 -7.12 13.51
C PRO A 124 -4.15 -8.08 13.70
N VAL A 125 -4.28 -9.06 12.81
CA VAL A 125 -5.33 -10.07 12.89
C VAL A 125 -4.71 -11.44 12.71
N ASP A 126 -5.14 -12.37 13.54
CA ASP A 126 -4.95 -13.78 13.30
C ASP A 126 -6.23 -14.35 12.69
N ASN A 127 -6.09 -15.21 11.69
CA ASN A 127 -7.21 -15.73 10.93
C ASN A 127 -7.38 -17.25 11.07
N SER A 128 -6.58 -17.90 11.91
CA SER A 128 -6.66 -19.33 12.17
C SER A 128 -6.10 -19.68 13.56
N GLY A 129 -6.48 -20.83 14.11
CA GLY A 129 -5.84 -21.35 15.33
C GLY A 129 -6.04 -20.51 16.59
N SER A 130 -5.02 -20.50 17.46
CA SER A 130 -4.93 -19.63 18.63
C SER A 130 -4.62 -18.21 18.18
N ASP A 131 -5.27 -17.21 18.76
CA ASP A 131 -5.02 -15.82 18.36
C ASP A 131 -3.63 -15.34 18.81
N GLU A 132 -2.72 -15.14 17.86
CA GLU A 132 -1.42 -14.53 18.08
C GLU A 132 -1.33 -13.08 17.63
N SER A 133 -2.45 -12.39 17.39
CA SER A 133 -2.45 -10.96 17.06
C SER A 133 -1.75 -10.11 18.14
N GLY A 134 -1.75 -10.58 19.40
CA GLY A 134 -1.00 -10.00 20.52
C GLY A 134 0.52 -10.07 20.38
N TRP A 135 1.07 -10.78 19.40
CA TRP A 135 2.51 -10.75 19.11
C TRP A 135 2.91 -9.49 18.34
N CYS A 136 1.94 -8.73 17.80
CA CYS A 136 2.18 -7.52 17.05
C CYS A 136 1.77 -6.28 17.85
N LYS A 137 2.63 -5.27 17.88
CA LYS A 137 2.28 -3.90 18.30
C LYS A 137 2.40 -2.97 17.11
N LEU A 138 1.49 -2.00 17.00
CA LEU A 138 1.51 -0.97 15.97
C LEU A 138 1.60 0.42 16.61
N ALA A 139 2.37 1.33 16.01
CA ALA A 139 2.48 2.72 16.44
C ALA A 139 2.83 3.66 15.27
N LEU A 140 2.64 4.98 15.43
CA LEU A 140 3.01 5.96 14.38
C LEU A 140 4.52 6.17 14.32
N THR A 141 5.20 6.09 15.48
CA THR A 141 6.66 6.19 15.58
C THR A 141 7.27 4.95 16.20
N GLN A 142 8.57 4.72 15.97
CA GLN A 142 9.26 3.59 16.56
C GLN A 142 9.24 3.62 18.09
N ALA A 143 9.44 4.80 18.70
CA ALA A 143 9.50 4.95 20.15
C ALA A 143 8.15 4.61 20.83
N GLU A 144 7.03 4.91 20.16
CA GLU A 144 5.70 4.61 20.68
C GLU A 144 5.39 3.10 20.75
N LEU A 145 6.15 2.25 20.05
CA LEU A 145 5.99 0.79 20.13
C LEU A 145 6.21 0.25 21.56
N ASP A 146 7.02 0.93 22.37
CA ASP A 146 7.28 0.51 23.75
C ASP A 146 5.99 0.62 24.60
N ALA A 147 5.20 1.68 24.39
CA ALA A 147 3.95 1.94 25.09
C ALA A 147 2.70 1.37 24.39
N ALA A 148 2.82 0.97 23.12
CA ALA A 148 1.69 0.45 22.35
C ALA A 148 1.11 -0.84 22.97
N THR A 149 -0.22 -0.96 22.88
CA THR A 149 -0.95 -2.14 23.35
C THR A 149 -0.85 -3.26 22.31
N PRO A 150 -0.42 -4.49 22.68
CA PRO A 150 -0.34 -5.60 21.73
C PRO A 150 -1.71 -5.97 21.13
N GLY A 151 -1.75 -6.29 19.84
CA GLY A 151 -2.96 -6.63 19.08
C GLY A 151 -3.93 -5.47 18.84
N ALA A 152 -3.63 -4.26 19.33
CA ALA A 152 -4.50 -3.12 19.20
C ALA A 152 -4.53 -2.56 17.77
N GLU A 153 -5.66 -1.95 17.41
CA GLU A 153 -5.82 -1.18 16.18
C GLU A 153 -5.10 0.16 16.30
N LEU A 154 -4.42 0.58 15.23
CA LEU A 154 -3.79 1.88 15.08
C LEU A 154 -4.58 2.72 14.07
N THR A 155 -4.89 3.96 14.42
CA THR A 155 -5.49 4.92 13.49
C THR A 155 -4.41 5.67 12.74
N LEU A 156 -4.49 5.68 11.41
CA LEU A 156 -3.58 6.40 10.51
C LEU A 156 -4.15 7.73 10.03
N GLY A 157 -5.48 7.90 10.08
CA GLY A 157 -6.17 9.13 9.68
C GLY A 157 -6.50 9.17 8.19
N ASP A 158 -6.56 10.37 7.63
CA ASP A 158 -6.92 10.57 6.23
C ASP A 158 -5.69 10.53 5.32
N LYS A 159 -5.89 10.06 4.09
CA LYS A 159 -4.84 9.90 3.09
C LYS A 159 -5.33 10.33 1.72
N ALA A 160 -4.71 11.37 1.17
CA ALA A 160 -4.88 11.75 -0.23
C ALA A 160 -4.25 10.71 -1.17
N HIS A 161 -4.70 10.69 -2.43
CA HIS A 161 -4.22 9.75 -3.45
C HIS A 161 -2.68 9.76 -3.65
N ASN A 162 -2.05 10.94 -3.57
CA ASN A 162 -0.61 11.15 -3.76
C ASN A 162 0.20 11.19 -2.44
N ALA A 163 -0.45 10.98 -1.30
CA ALA A 163 0.24 10.89 -0.02
C ALA A 163 0.73 9.47 0.23
N THR A 164 1.80 9.33 1.01
CA THR A 164 2.21 8.06 1.61
C THR A 164 2.12 8.22 3.12
N LEU A 165 1.46 7.28 3.80
CA LEU A 165 1.50 7.19 5.25
C LEU A 165 2.52 6.11 5.64
N SER A 166 3.10 6.21 6.83
CA SER A 166 3.88 5.13 7.42
C SER A 166 3.42 4.84 8.84
N PHE A 167 3.73 3.63 9.30
CA PHE A 167 3.58 3.22 10.68
C PHE A 167 4.62 2.17 11.02
N TRP A 168 4.90 2.03 12.30
CA TRP A 168 5.82 1.04 12.82
C TRP A 168 5.08 -0.17 13.33
N ARG A 169 5.63 -1.34 13.05
CA ARG A 169 5.19 -2.61 13.63
C ARG A 169 6.33 -3.26 14.41
N ARG A 170 6.02 -3.77 15.60
CA ARG A 170 6.91 -4.65 16.37
C ARG A 170 6.27 -6.03 16.46
N PHE A 171 6.96 -7.04 15.98
CA PHE A 171 6.62 -8.42 16.29
C PHE A 171 7.50 -8.92 17.42
N ALA A 172 6.89 -9.47 18.48
CA ALA A 172 7.56 -10.05 19.62
C ALA A 172 7.10 -11.50 19.81
N VAL A 173 8.04 -12.43 19.68
CA VAL A 173 7.81 -13.85 19.94
C VAL A 173 8.06 -14.12 21.43
N PRO A 174 7.11 -14.74 22.17
CA PRO A 174 7.32 -15.12 23.56
C PRO A 174 8.50 -16.10 23.73
N ALA A 175 9.22 -16.03 24.84
CA ALA A 175 10.27 -17.00 25.15
C ALA A 175 9.70 -18.43 25.30
N GLY A 176 10.48 -19.43 24.90
CA GLY A 176 10.05 -20.83 24.86
C GLY A 176 9.12 -21.18 23.70
N THR A 177 8.93 -20.28 22.72
CA THR A 177 8.10 -20.56 21.55
C THR A 177 8.83 -21.51 20.58
N PRO A 178 8.25 -22.67 20.22
CA PRO A 178 8.83 -23.56 19.21
C PRO A 178 8.97 -22.91 17.84
N VAL A 179 9.92 -23.41 17.04
CA VAL A 179 10.09 -22.97 15.64
C VAL A 179 8.80 -23.23 14.87
N GLN A 180 8.23 -22.18 14.29
CA GLN A 180 7.00 -22.23 13.51
C GLN A 180 6.95 -21.10 12.48
N ASN A 181 6.22 -21.33 11.39
CA ASN A 181 5.93 -20.30 10.40
C ASN A 181 4.49 -19.82 10.60
N LYS A 182 4.33 -18.57 11.04
CA LYS A 182 3.02 -17.92 11.11
C LYS A 182 2.68 -17.30 9.75
N THR A 183 1.75 -17.90 9.02
CA THR A 183 1.29 -17.43 7.70
C THR A 183 -0.13 -16.84 7.75
N ASP A 184 -0.77 -16.97 8.90
CA ASP A 184 -2.13 -16.53 9.25
C ASP A 184 -2.17 -15.16 9.93
N LEU A 185 -1.06 -14.70 10.51
CA LEU A 185 -0.89 -13.34 11.00
C LEU A 185 -0.86 -12.33 9.85
N LYS A 186 -1.82 -11.41 9.85
CA LYS A 186 -2.03 -10.42 8.79
C LYS A 186 -2.20 -9.03 9.39
N ILE A 187 -1.90 -8.01 8.58
CA ILE A 187 -2.29 -6.63 8.86
C ILE A 187 -3.56 -6.35 8.07
N ARG A 188 -4.66 -6.11 8.77
CA ARG A 188 -5.92 -5.66 8.16
C ARG A 188 -5.91 -4.15 8.05
N ILE A 189 -6.19 -3.63 6.85
CA ILE A 189 -6.43 -2.21 6.62
C ILE A 189 -7.94 -1.99 6.54
N THR A 190 -8.45 -0.95 7.21
CA THR A 190 -9.85 -0.55 7.16
C THR A 190 -9.93 0.96 6.96
N GLY A 191 -10.91 1.44 6.20
CA GLY A 191 -11.17 2.86 5.99
C GLY A 191 -12.28 3.06 4.97
N VAL A 192 -12.60 4.31 4.67
CA VAL A 192 -13.57 4.67 3.62
C VAL A 192 -12.82 5.12 2.39
N GLU A 193 -12.99 4.39 1.28
CA GLU A 193 -12.46 4.75 -0.04
C GLU A 193 -13.44 5.66 -0.78
N ALA A 194 -12.92 6.72 -1.39
CA ALA A 194 -13.67 7.63 -2.24
C ALA A 194 -12.91 7.94 -3.54
N PRO A 195 -13.59 8.13 -4.68
CA PRO A 195 -12.97 8.74 -5.86
C PRO A 195 -12.48 10.16 -5.53
N VAL A 196 -11.41 10.58 -6.20
CA VAL A 196 -10.86 11.94 -6.11
C VAL A 196 -11.68 12.91 -6.96
#